data_AF-A0A8B2P5V8-F1
#
_entry.id   AF-A0A8B2P5V8-F1
#
_cell.length_a   1.000
_cell.length_b   1.000
_cell.length_c   1.000
_cell.angle_alpha   90.00
_cell.angle_beta   90.00
_cell.angle_gamma   90.00
#
_symmetry.space_group_name_H-M   'P 1'
#
loop_
_entity.id
_entity.type
_entity.pdbx_description
1 polymer ?
#
loop_
_entity_poly.entity_id
_entity_poly.type
_entity_poly.pdbx_seq_one_letter_code
_entity_poly.pdbx_strand_id
1 'polypeptide(L)'
;MYKLLRPTELATFVTKWTFEGSEDDVRDGFIHLSTEGQMSGTLEKHFSRDSNIFALDCSLLIGTAKLVWEPSRGGQLFPHLYRPLQMSDVRAIIPLPGKIWPVAI
;
A
#
# COMPACT_ATOMS: atom_id res chain seq x y z
N MET A 1 7.77 2.27 3.53
CA MET A 1 6.90 2.25 2.34
C MET A 1 5.81 1.24 2.63
N TYR A 2 4.57 1.54 2.24
CA TYR A 2 3.42 0.77 2.71
C TYR A 2 2.47 0.41 1.58
N LYS A 3 2.00 -0.84 1.57
CA LYS A 3 0.78 -1.23 0.86
C LYS A 3 -0.37 -1.29 1.86
N LEU A 4 -1.49 -0.66 1.52
CA LEU A 4 -2.71 -0.71 2.33
C LEU A 4 -3.65 -1.78 1.77
N LEU A 5 -4.13 -2.67 2.64
CA LEU A 5 -5.02 -3.77 2.30
C LEU A 5 -6.29 -3.76 3.15
N ARG A 6 -7.40 -4.14 2.52
CA ARG A 6 -8.64 -4.56 3.18
C ARG A 6 -8.47 -5.95 3.81
N PRO A 7 -9.37 -6.37 4.73
CA PRO A 7 -9.25 -7.66 5.41
C PRO A 7 -9.27 -8.85 4.44
N THR A 8 -10.06 -8.78 3.38
CA THR A 8 -10.18 -9.83 2.35
C THR A 8 -8.89 -9.96 1.52
N GLU A 9 -8.28 -8.82 1.18
CA GLU A 9 -7.00 -8.77 0.49
C GLU A 9 -5.88 -9.33 1.37
N LEU A 10 -5.85 -8.95 2.65
CA LEU A 10 -4.89 -9.49 3.61
C LEU A 10 -5.04 -11.02 3.77
N ALA A 11 -6.27 -11.51 3.94
CA ALA A 11 -6.54 -12.94 4.07
C ALA A 11 -6.04 -13.74 2.85
N THR A 12 -6.20 -13.16 1.65
CA THR A 12 -5.66 -13.74 0.42
C THR A 12 -4.13 -13.70 0.40
N PHE A 13 -3.53 -12.59 0.82
CA PHE A 13 -2.08 -12.44 0.85
C PHE A 13 -1.40 -13.43 1.80
N VAL A 14 -1.91 -13.62 3.01
CA VAL A 14 -1.31 -14.54 4.00
C VAL A 14 -1.46 -16.02 3.63
N THR A 15 -2.42 -16.35 2.76
CA THR A 15 -2.62 -17.72 2.27
C THR A 15 -1.83 -18.00 0.99
N LYS A 16 -1.69 -17.02 0.10
CA LYS A 16 -0.98 -17.17 -1.19
C LYS A 16 0.48 -16.76 -1.16
N TRP A 17 0.90 -15.99 -0.16
CA TRP A 17 2.23 -15.35 -0.02
C TRP A 17 2.63 -14.42 -1.18
N THR A 18 1.71 -14.17 -2.10
CA THR A 18 1.81 -13.20 -3.18
C THR A 18 0.56 -12.34 -3.17
N PHE A 19 0.73 -11.05 -3.46
CA PHE A 19 -0.34 -10.11 -3.68
C PHE A 19 -0.23 -9.57 -5.11
N GLU A 20 -1.20 -9.97 -5.94
CA GLU A 20 -1.25 -9.65 -7.37
C GLU A 20 -1.75 -8.24 -7.67
N GLY A 21 -2.20 -7.50 -6.65
CA GLY A 21 -2.77 -6.16 -6.78
C GLY A 21 -4.21 -6.08 -6.27
N SER A 22 -4.61 -4.88 -5.82
CA SER A 22 -6.00 -4.49 -5.66
C SER A 22 -6.64 -4.20 -7.02
N GLU A 23 -7.94 -3.94 -7.07
CA GLU A 23 -8.62 -3.56 -8.32
C GLU A 23 -7.95 -2.35 -9.01
N ASP A 24 -7.56 -1.34 -8.23
CA ASP A 24 -6.83 -0.16 -8.72
C ASP A 24 -5.44 -0.54 -9.25
N ASP A 25 -4.69 -1.39 -8.55
CA ASP A 25 -3.36 -1.82 -8.99
C ASP A 25 -3.41 -2.59 -10.31
N VAL A 26 -4.39 -3.49 -10.47
CA VAL A 26 -4.57 -4.29 -11.67
C VAL A 26 -4.98 -3.41 -12.85
N ARG A 27 -5.87 -2.44 -12.62
CA ARG A 27 -6.26 -1.47 -13.65
C ARG A 27 -5.08 -0.64 -14.12
N ASP A 28 -4.24 -0.19 -13.19
CA ASP A 28 -3.18 0.78 -13.47
C ASP A 28 -1.84 0.09 -13.86
N GLY A 29 -1.74 -1.23 -13.66
CA GLY A 29 -0.64 -2.08 -14.14
C GLY A 29 0.57 -2.17 -13.19
N PHE A 30 0.44 -1.68 -11.95
CA PHE A 30 1.48 -1.72 -10.92
C PHE A 30 0.87 -1.67 -9.51
N ILE A 31 1.61 -2.14 -8.51
CA ILE A 31 1.16 -2.05 -7.11
C ILE A 31 1.45 -0.66 -6.56
N HIS A 32 0.40 0.05 -6.16
CA HIS A 32 0.50 1.34 -5.48
C HIS A 32 1.03 1.16 -4.07
N LEU A 33 2.15 1.82 -3.77
CA LEU A 33 2.69 1.96 -2.44
C LEU A 33 2.58 3.43 -1.99
N SER A 34 2.71 3.67 -0.69
CA SER A 34 2.76 5.01 -0.12
C SER A 34 3.96 5.13 0.82
N THR A 35 4.57 6.30 0.88
CA THR A 35 5.45 6.65 2.00
C THR A 35 4.63 6.89 3.27
N GLU A 36 5.29 6.96 4.42
CA GLU A 36 4.62 7.26 5.70
C GLU A 36 3.81 8.57 5.62
N GLY A 37 4.44 9.65 5.15
CA GLY A 37 3.78 10.96 4.98
C GLY A 37 2.64 10.98 3.96
N GLN A 38 2.53 9.95 3.10
CA GLN A 38 1.46 9.84 2.11
C GLN A 38 0.28 8.99 2.59
N MET A 39 0.43 8.21 3.67
CA MET A 39 -0.57 7.24 4.13
C MET A 39 -1.91 7.91 4.42
N SER A 40 -1.91 9.03 5.17
CA SER A 40 -3.16 9.72 5.56
C SER A 40 -4.01 10.11 4.35
N GLY A 41 -3.41 10.76 3.35
CA GLY A 41 -4.13 11.13 2.12
C GLY A 41 -4.55 9.92 1.26
N THR A 42 -3.80 8.82 1.30
CA THR A 42 -4.20 7.58 0.60
C THR A 42 -5.41 6.94 1.29
N LEU A 43 -5.43 6.92 2.63
CA LEU A 43 -6.52 6.40 3.44
C LEU A 43 -7.80 7.22 3.27
N GLU A 44 -7.69 8.55 3.31
CA GLU A 44 -8.82 9.44 3.07
C GLU A 44 -9.42 9.24 1.67
N LYS A 45 -8.58 9.15 0.64
CA LYS A 45 -9.05 9.05 -0.74
C LYS A 45 -9.63 7.69 -1.10
N HIS A 46 -9.00 6.59 -0.66
CA HIS A 46 -9.34 5.23 -1.15
C HIS A 46 -10.03 4.35 -0.10
N PHE A 47 -9.94 4.69 1.18
CA PHE A 47 -10.36 3.82 2.29
C PHE A 47 -11.28 4.52 3.31
N SER A 48 -11.83 5.68 2.98
CA SER A 48 -12.66 6.49 3.91
C SER A 48 -13.92 5.80 4.44
N ARG A 49 -14.40 4.77 3.74
CA ARG A 49 -15.57 3.97 4.12
C ARG A 49 -15.20 2.64 4.80
N ASP A 50 -13.93 2.29 4.82
CA ASP A 50 -13.43 1.05 5.40
C ASP A 50 -13.10 1.25 6.89
N SER A 51 -13.40 0.24 7.71
CA SER A 51 -13.19 0.29 9.18
C SER A 51 -11.96 -0.49 9.65
N ASN A 52 -11.51 -1.47 8.87
CA ASN A 52 -10.38 -2.34 9.20
C ASN A 52 -9.39 -2.31 8.03
N ILE A 53 -8.28 -1.60 8.21
CA ILE A 53 -7.22 -1.51 7.21
C ILE A 53 -5.93 -2.05 7.80
N PHE A 54 -5.13 -2.70 6.96
CA PHE A 54 -3.81 -3.19 7.31
C PHE A 54 -2.77 -2.52 6.44
N ALA A 55 -1.64 -2.14 7.03
CA ALA A 55 -0.47 -1.68 6.32
C ALA A 55 0.59 -2.79 6.28
N LEU A 56 0.99 -3.18 5.08
CA LEU A 56 2.19 -4.00 4.87
C LEU A 56 3.39 -3.07 4.81
N ASP A 57 4.32 -3.19 5.77
CA ASP A 57 5.61 -2.51 5.69
C ASP A 57 6.49 -3.18 4.64
N CYS A 58 6.61 -2.52 3.49
CA CYS A 58 7.38 -2.99 2.33
C CYS A 58 8.72 -2.26 2.21
N SER A 59 9.32 -1.83 3.32
CA SER A 59 10.64 -1.15 3.34
C SER A 59 11.77 -1.98 2.74
N LEU A 60 11.62 -3.31 2.64
CA LEU A 60 12.60 -4.20 2.01
C LEU A 60 12.69 -4.04 0.48
N LEU A 61 11.74 -3.34 -0.16
CA LEU A 61 11.76 -3.05 -1.59
C LEU A 61 12.74 -1.92 -1.96
N ILE A 62 13.27 -1.15 -1.00
CA ILE A 62 14.14 -0.01 -1.30
C ILE A 62 15.37 -0.51 -2.09
N GLY A 63 15.61 0.10 -3.25
CA GLY A 63 16.73 -0.25 -4.12
C GLY A 63 16.46 -1.38 -5.13
N THR A 64 15.27 -2.00 -5.13
CA THR A 64 14.91 -2.97 -6.18
C THR A 64 14.63 -2.28 -7.52
N ALA A 65 15.09 -2.89 -8.61
CA ALA A 65 14.90 -2.36 -9.97
C ALA A 65 13.43 -2.33 -10.44
N LYS A 66 12.52 -2.99 -9.71
CA LYS A 66 11.08 -3.01 -10.01
C LYS A 66 10.28 -1.93 -9.27
N LEU A 67 10.93 -1.16 -8.39
CA LEU A 67 10.33 -0.04 -7.69
C LEU A 67 10.66 1.25 -8.43
N VAL A 68 9.64 1.93 -8.92
CA VAL A 68 9.77 3.20 -9.66
C VAL A 68 9.06 4.29 -8.88
N TRP A 69 9.64 5.49 -8.87
CA TRP A 69 9.04 6.66 -8.23
C TRP A 69 8.47 7.56 -9.32
N GLU A 70 7.16 7.74 -9.35
CA GLU A 70 6.49 8.47 -10.41
C GLU A 70 5.56 9.55 -9.84
N PRO A 71 5.39 10.70 -10.54
CA PRO A 71 4.46 11.72 -10.13
C PRO A 71 3.02 11.20 -10.08
N SER A 72 2.30 11.56 -9.03
CA SER A 72 0.88 11.28 -8.87
C SER A 72 0.15 12.55 -8.40
N ARG A 73 -0.77 12.44 -7.43
CA ARG A 73 -1.53 13.56 -6.90
C ARG A 73 -0.61 14.70 -6.42
N GLY A 74 -0.93 15.92 -6.82
CA GLY A 74 -0.21 17.13 -6.41
C GLY A 74 1.27 17.17 -6.84
N GLY A 75 1.67 16.38 -7.85
CA GLY A 75 3.05 16.30 -8.32
C GLY A 75 4.01 15.58 -7.37
N GLN A 76 3.51 15.02 -6.26
CA GLN A 76 4.32 14.21 -5.35
C GLN A 76 4.67 12.87 -6.00
N LEU A 77 5.89 12.39 -5.74
CA LEU A 77 6.34 11.08 -6.20
C LEU A 77 5.78 9.97 -5.31
N PHE A 78 5.13 8.99 -5.92
CA PHE A 78 4.65 7.78 -5.26
C PHE A 78 5.49 6.57 -5.70
N PRO A 79 5.78 5.64 -4.78
CA PRO A 79 6.43 4.38 -5.11
C PRO A 79 5.43 3.43 -5.80
N HIS A 80 5.79 2.93 -6.98
CA HIS A 80 5.04 1.95 -7.76
C HIS A 80 5.90 0.70 -7.98
N LEU A 81 5.34 -0.47 -7.68
CA LEU A 81 6.04 -1.76 -7.86
C LEU A 81 5.52 -2.48 -9.11
N TYR A 82 6.39 -2.69 -10.08
CA TYR A 82 6.11 -3.33 -11.38
C TYR A 82 6.33 -4.85 -11.35
N ARG A 83 5.71 -5.50 -10.36
CA ARG A 83 5.57 -6.96 -10.21
C ARG A 83 4.62 -7.23 -9.04
N PRO A 84 4.12 -8.48 -8.90
CA PRO A 84 3.43 -8.89 -7.68
C PRO A 84 4.30 -8.67 -6.43
N LEU A 85 3.66 -8.29 -5.31
CA LEU A 85 4.30 -8.13 -4.01
C LEU A 85 4.41 -9.50 -3.34
N GLN A 86 5.60 -9.88 -2.90
CA GLN A 86 5.88 -11.17 -2.28
C GLN A 86 5.95 -11.04 -0.75
N MET A 87 5.67 -12.10 -0.01
CA MET A 87 5.84 -12.13 1.45
C MET A 87 7.27 -11.75 1.87
N SER A 88 8.28 -12.11 1.07
CA SER A 88 9.69 -11.73 1.30
C SER A 88 9.96 -10.23 1.19
N ASP A 89 9.07 -9.46 0.58
CA ASP A 89 9.18 -8.00 0.48
C ASP A 89 8.61 -7.29 1.72
N VAL A 90 7.91 -8.03 2.60
CA VAL A 90 7.14 -7.47 3.72
C VAL A 90 7.88 -7.70 5.02
N ARG A 91 8.26 -6.60 5.67
CA ARG A 91 8.90 -6.58 6.98
C ARG A 91 7.91 -6.85 8.12
N ALA A 92 6.70 -6.30 8.02
CA ALA A 92 5.67 -6.39 9.05
C ALA A 92 4.27 -6.16 8.47
N ILE A 93 3.26 -6.70 9.16
CA ILE A 93 1.84 -6.45 8.90
C ILE A 93 1.28 -5.69 10.10
N ILE A 94 0.79 -4.48 9.86
CA ILE A 94 0.38 -3.55 10.92
C ILE A 94 -1.13 -3.30 10.80
N PRO A 95 -1.95 -3.72 11.76
CA PRO A 95 -3.35 -3.31 11.80
C PRO A 95 -3.43 -1.81 12.08
N LEU A 96 -4.17 -1.07 11.25
CA LEU A 96 -4.44 0.33 11.50
C LEU A 96 -5.74 0.43 12.33
N PRO A 97 -5.72 1.13 13.47
CA PRO A 97 -6.91 1.29 14.30
C PRO A 97 -8.03 1.99 13.53
N GLY A 98 -9.28 1.56 13.76
CA GLY A 98 -10.45 2.16 13.13
C GLY A 98 -10.57 3.65 13.46
N LYS A 99 -10.54 4.49 12.41
CA LYS A 99 -10.69 5.96 12.36
C LYS A 99 -10.30 6.74 13.63
N ILE A 100 -9.03 7.10 13.73
CA ILE A 100 -8.65 8.52 13.90
C ILE A 100 -7.52 8.79 12.90
N TRP A 101 -7.84 9.45 11.78
CA TRP A 101 -6.83 9.94 10.85
C TRP A 101 -6.44 11.36 11.29
N PRO A 102 -5.22 11.59 11.82
CA PRO A 102 -4.82 12.95 12.15
C PRO A 102 -4.82 13.77 10.86
N VAL A 103 -5.66 14.82 10.85
CA VAL A 103 -5.48 15.97 9.96
C VAL A 103 -4.14 16.60 10.33
N ALA A 104 -3.27 16.78 9.34
CA ALA A 104 -2.14 17.68 9.50
C ALA A 104 -2.71 19.08 9.79
N ILE A 105 -2.41 19.62 10.98
CA ILE A 105 -2.67 21.01 11.38
C ILE A 105 -1.62 21.92 10.76
#